data_AF-A0A2G6DIN1-F1
#
_entry.id   AF-A0A2G6DIN1-F1
#
_cell.length_a   1.000
_cell.length_b   1.000
_cell.length_c   1.000
_cell.angle_alpha   90.00
_cell.angle_beta   90.00
_cell.angle_gamma   90.00
#
_symmetry.space_group_name_H-M   'P 1'
#
loop_
_entity.id
_entity.type
_entity.pdbx_description
1 polymer ?
#
loop_
_entity_poly.entity_id
_entity_poly.type
_entity_poly.pdbx_seq_one_letter_code
_entity_poly.pdbx_strand_id
1 'polypeptide(L)'
;MSNWMFRRATDILLALIVMVVLLWYILTQPVFSFSLGASALDNIEKQAFVQSRQELLSIYASTDNVSDIFDATSDFLFDRLSKLGVAEQLDRGGGQRVIKMSLGTASENKLLITLHYVVLDHPLTEPLTATTALLELASQLSTKKETALQLELSIFLHRADDLLDSLINASLYQVEQMEQYNPETSTILLLMPGMNTPYAAYMGGQWRYLNLLMPSSRSELALYGRLDDTKSLRKLKKALNQQGLNSIASLSIPVHLPGVQPSPLKQYWDRGLPAFLMQTHMLLHDQDYRQHARFVKAFNALVETGY
;
A
#
# COMPACT_ATOMS: atom_id res chain seq x y z
N MET A 1 -2.17 27.81 -50.61
CA MET A 1 -1.83 26.44 -50.17
C MET A 1 -1.23 26.41 -48.76
N SER A 2 -0.31 27.31 -48.40
CA SER A 2 0.31 27.42 -47.06
C SER A 2 -0.69 27.57 -45.90
N ASN A 3 -1.69 28.46 -46.03
CA ASN A 3 -2.66 28.71 -44.96
C ASN A 3 -3.53 27.48 -44.63
N TRP A 4 -3.80 26.61 -45.61
CA TRP A 4 -4.56 25.39 -45.40
C TRP A 4 -3.73 24.34 -44.66
N MET A 5 -2.46 24.15 -45.07
CA MET A 5 -1.54 23.24 -44.38
C MET A 5 -1.27 23.68 -42.95
N PHE A 6 -1.10 24.99 -42.71
CA PHE A 6 -0.88 25.52 -41.37
C PHE A 6 -2.07 25.24 -40.45
N ARG A 7 -3.31 25.51 -40.90
CA ARG A 7 -4.52 25.22 -40.13
C ARG A 7 -4.67 23.72 -39.83
N ARG A 8 -4.38 22.84 -40.79
CA ARG A 8 -4.42 21.39 -40.55
C ARG A 8 -3.36 20.93 -39.56
N ALA A 9 -2.15 21.48 -39.63
CA ALA A 9 -1.10 21.18 -38.67
C ALA A 9 -1.50 21.63 -37.25
N THR A 10 -2.11 22.81 -37.11
CA THR A 10 -2.59 23.29 -35.81
C THR A 10 -3.73 22.43 -35.26
N ASP A 11 -4.66 22.00 -36.11
CA ASP A 11 -5.78 21.13 -35.69
C ASP A 11 -5.27 19.78 -35.18
N ILE A 12 -4.31 19.17 -35.90
CA ILE A 12 -3.68 17.90 -35.50
C ILE A 12 -2.93 18.06 -34.19
N LEU A 13 -2.13 19.13 -34.05
CA LEU A 13 -1.38 19.41 -32.83
C LEU A 13 -2.32 19.58 -31.63
N LEU A 14 -3.42 20.33 -31.81
CA LEU A 14 -4.42 20.54 -30.76
C LEU A 14 -5.07 19.21 -30.36
N ALA A 15 -5.46 18.38 -31.33
CA ALA A 15 -6.03 17.07 -31.07
C ALA A 15 -5.07 16.16 -30.28
N LEU A 16 -3.77 16.17 -30.63
CA LEU A 16 -2.74 15.44 -29.91
C LEU A 16 -2.58 15.93 -28.47
N ILE A 17 -2.57 17.24 -28.24
CA ILE A 17 -2.49 17.81 -26.89
C ILE A 17 -3.70 17.38 -26.05
N VAL A 18 -4.92 17.49 -26.61
CA VAL A 18 -6.14 17.07 -25.92
C VAL A 18 -6.07 15.58 -25.56
N MET A 19 -5.64 14.73 -26.49
CA MET A 19 -5.49 13.30 -26.26
C MET A 19 -4.48 13.00 -25.14
N VAL A 20 -3.33 13.68 -25.11
CA VAL A 20 -2.32 13.51 -24.06
C VAL A 20 -2.86 13.95 -22.70
N VAL A 21 -3.60 15.07 -22.63
CA VAL A 21 -4.22 15.55 -21.39
C VAL A 21 -5.28 14.58 -20.89
N LEU A 22 -6.11 14.04 -21.79
CA LEU A 22 -7.12 13.04 -21.45
C LEU A 22 -6.47 11.76 -20.93
N LEU A 23 -5.42 11.28 -21.61
CA LEU A 23 -4.67 10.09 -21.18
C LEU A 23 -4.01 10.31 -19.82
N TRP A 24 -3.37 11.46 -19.60
CA TRP A 24 -2.82 11.83 -18.29
C TRP A 24 -3.89 11.85 -17.20
N TYR A 25 -5.06 12.47 -17.48
CA TYR A 25 -6.16 12.53 -16.52
C TYR A 25 -6.72 11.14 -16.19
N ILE A 26 -6.90 10.30 -17.20
CA ILE A 26 -7.40 8.93 -17.06
C ILE A 26 -6.41 8.05 -16.31
N LEU A 27 -5.09 8.23 -16.50
CA LEU A 27 -4.06 7.38 -15.90
C LEU A 27 -3.58 7.84 -14.53
N THR A 28 -3.62 9.14 -14.24
CA THR A 28 -3.11 9.69 -12.96
C THR A 28 -4.19 10.16 -12.00
N GLN A 29 -5.45 10.27 -12.47
CA GLN A 29 -6.62 10.71 -11.72
C GLN A 29 -6.30 11.88 -10.79
N PRO A 30 -5.95 13.06 -11.31
CA PRO A 30 -5.56 14.19 -10.48
C PRO A 30 -6.72 14.56 -9.55
N VAL A 31 -6.39 14.78 -8.28
CA VAL A 31 -7.35 15.24 -7.27
C VAL A 31 -6.93 16.65 -6.87
N PHE A 32 -7.83 17.61 -7.10
CA PHE A 32 -7.69 18.96 -6.58
C PHE A 32 -8.54 19.04 -5.33
N SER A 33 -7.90 18.96 -4.18
CA SER A 33 -8.54 19.16 -2.89
C SER A 33 -7.79 20.26 -2.16
N PHE A 34 -8.54 21.25 -1.72
CA PHE A 34 -8.05 22.27 -0.83
C PHE A 34 -8.03 21.62 0.56
N SER A 35 -6.85 21.20 0.99
CA SER A 35 -6.62 20.73 2.36
C SER A 35 -7.16 21.79 3.31
N LEU A 36 -8.23 21.45 4.05
CA LEU A 36 -8.65 22.23 5.21
C LEU A 36 -7.54 22.01 6.23
N GLY A 37 -6.67 23.02 6.36
CA GLY A 37 -5.41 23.08 7.11
C GLY A 37 -5.10 21.88 8.01
N ALA A 38 -3.90 21.32 7.86
CA ALA A 38 -3.43 20.16 8.61
C ALA A 38 -3.87 20.23 10.09
N SER A 39 -4.85 19.41 10.46
CA SER A 39 -5.27 19.30 11.86
C SER A 39 -4.02 19.02 12.67
N ALA A 40 -3.82 19.78 13.75
CA ALA A 40 -2.68 19.64 14.66
C ALA A 40 -2.38 18.16 14.88
N LEU A 41 -1.10 17.77 14.80
CA LEU A 41 -0.70 16.42 15.17
C LEU A 41 -1.01 16.27 16.66
N ASP A 42 -2.21 15.80 16.98
CA ASP A 42 -2.54 15.35 18.31
C ASP A 42 -1.51 14.29 18.71
N ASN A 43 -1.23 14.20 20.01
CA ASN A 43 -0.16 13.40 20.61
C ASN A 43 -0.25 11.91 20.23
N ILE A 44 0.16 11.57 19.01
CA ILE A 44 0.65 10.23 18.70
C ILE A 44 1.83 10.02 19.65
N GLU A 45 1.97 8.81 20.20
CA GLU A 45 2.97 8.57 21.22
C GLU A 45 4.35 8.36 20.58
N LYS A 46 5.14 9.42 20.47
CA LYS A 46 6.51 9.35 19.94
C LYS A 46 7.34 8.28 20.64
N GLN A 47 7.11 8.07 21.94
CA GLN A 47 7.81 7.06 22.72
C GLN A 47 7.44 5.64 22.28
N ALA A 48 6.16 5.33 22.05
CA ALA A 48 5.70 4.02 21.59
C ALA A 48 6.28 3.68 20.20
N PHE A 49 6.35 4.67 19.30
CA PHE A 49 7.03 4.53 18.02
C PHE A 49 8.51 4.18 18.17
N VAL A 50 9.26 4.96 18.96
CA VAL A 50 10.71 4.75 19.18
C VAL A 50 10.96 3.38 19.80
N GLN A 51 10.16 2.99 20.79
CA GLN A 51 10.28 1.71 21.47
C GLN A 51 10.03 0.54 20.50
N SER A 52 8.91 0.53 19.78
CA SER A 52 8.57 -0.55 18.85
C SER A 52 9.64 -0.72 17.77
N ARG A 53 10.21 0.41 17.30
CA ARG A 53 11.31 0.41 16.36
C ARG A 53 12.59 -0.18 16.95
N GLN A 54 12.93 0.16 18.19
CA GLN A 54 14.09 -0.38 18.88
C GLN A 54 13.95 -1.88 19.15
N GLU A 55 12.77 -2.34 19.54
CA GLU A 55 12.47 -3.75 19.76
C GLU A 55 12.64 -4.55 18.45
N LEU A 56 12.08 -4.08 17.33
CA LEU A 56 12.32 -4.71 16.02
C LEU A 56 13.80 -4.75 15.64
N LEU A 57 14.54 -3.65 15.84
CA LEU A 57 15.97 -3.61 15.56
C LEU A 57 16.77 -4.56 16.46
N SER A 58 16.32 -4.78 17.70
CA SER A 58 17.01 -5.66 18.64
C SER A 58 17.00 -7.12 18.21
N ILE A 59 15.98 -7.56 17.47
CA ILE A 59 15.89 -8.92 16.89
C ILE A 59 17.09 -9.17 15.96
N TYR A 60 17.41 -8.20 15.09
CA TYR A 60 18.56 -8.30 14.18
C TYR A 60 19.91 -8.21 14.91
N ALA A 61 19.95 -7.60 16.09
CA ALA A 61 21.18 -7.47 16.87
C ALA A 61 21.44 -8.70 17.76
N SER A 62 20.40 -9.47 18.10
CA SER A 62 20.49 -10.61 19.02
C SER A 62 20.71 -11.96 18.33
N THR A 63 20.68 -11.99 17.00
CA THR A 63 20.51 -13.24 16.25
C THR A 63 21.40 -13.26 15.02
N ASP A 64 22.20 -14.32 14.87
CA ASP A 64 23.25 -14.42 13.84
C ASP A 64 22.81 -15.13 12.55
N ASN A 65 21.58 -15.69 12.50
CA ASN A 65 21.08 -16.37 11.31
C ASN A 65 19.68 -15.90 10.91
N VAL A 66 19.39 -15.93 9.60
CA VAL A 66 18.14 -15.40 9.02
C VAL A 66 16.91 -16.20 9.44
N SER A 67 17.05 -17.51 9.70
CA SER A 67 15.91 -18.36 10.10
C SER A 67 15.40 -17.98 11.49
N ASP A 68 16.30 -17.74 12.43
CA ASP A 68 15.98 -17.33 13.79
C ASP A 68 15.47 -15.88 13.80
N ILE A 69 16.01 -14.99 12.95
CA ILE A 69 15.46 -13.64 12.76
C ILE A 69 14.03 -13.73 12.24
N PHE A 70 13.75 -14.62 11.29
CA PHE A 70 12.43 -14.82 10.73
C PHE A 70 11.43 -15.29 11.79
N ASP A 71 11.82 -16.29 12.58
CA ASP A 71 11.00 -16.83 13.64
C ASP A 71 10.75 -15.79 14.74
N ALA A 72 11.79 -15.11 15.21
CA ALA A 72 11.70 -14.05 16.21
C ALA A 72 10.89 -12.84 15.74
N THR A 73 11.01 -12.45 14.46
CA THR A 73 10.19 -11.37 13.87
C THR A 73 8.72 -11.77 13.84
N SER A 74 8.41 -13.01 13.45
CA SER A 74 7.04 -13.52 13.47
C SER A 74 6.45 -13.48 14.87
N ASP A 75 7.20 -14.00 15.85
CA ASP A 75 6.73 -14.10 17.24
C ASP A 75 6.54 -12.71 17.86
N PHE A 76 7.46 -11.78 17.60
CA PHE A 76 7.34 -10.38 18.00
C PHE A 76 6.07 -9.73 17.43
N LEU A 77 5.83 -9.86 16.13
CA LEU A 77 4.67 -9.24 15.48
C LEU A 77 3.36 -9.84 15.97
N PHE A 78 3.31 -11.15 16.17
CA PHE A 78 2.13 -11.82 16.68
C PHE A 78 1.84 -11.45 18.14
N ASP A 79 2.86 -11.45 19.02
CA ASP A 79 2.71 -10.99 20.40
C ASP A 79 2.24 -9.53 20.46
N ARG A 80 2.78 -8.66 19.61
CA ARG A 80 2.38 -7.25 19.57
C ARG A 80 0.94 -7.08 19.11
N LEU A 81 0.51 -7.76 18.05
CA LEU A 81 -0.85 -7.64 17.52
C LEU A 81 -1.90 -8.34 18.41
N SER A 82 -1.57 -9.48 19.00
CA SER A 82 -2.47 -10.20 19.92
C SER A 82 -2.81 -9.44 21.20
N LYS A 83 -1.93 -8.51 21.63
CA LYS A 83 -2.22 -7.56 22.72
C LYS A 83 -3.22 -6.48 22.34
N LEU A 84 -3.42 -6.23 21.06
CA LEU A 84 -4.30 -5.18 20.54
C LEU A 84 -5.67 -5.71 20.10
N GLY A 85 -5.81 -7.00 19.85
CA GLY A 85 -7.06 -7.61 19.41
C GLY A 85 -6.93 -9.11 19.11
N VAL A 86 -7.95 -9.66 18.44
CA VAL A 86 -7.90 -11.05 17.98
C VAL A 86 -6.94 -11.14 16.80
N ALA A 87 -5.77 -11.72 17.06
CA ALA A 87 -4.76 -12.00 16.05
C ALA A 87 -4.66 -13.50 15.80
N GLU A 88 -4.41 -13.86 14.54
CA GLU A 88 -4.17 -15.24 14.10
C GLU A 88 -2.80 -15.32 13.45
N GLN A 89 -2.06 -16.40 13.75
CA GLN A 89 -0.81 -16.74 13.09
C GLN A 89 -0.95 -18.08 12.40
N LEU A 90 -0.58 -18.14 11.12
CA LEU A 90 -0.66 -19.33 10.29
C LEU A 90 0.71 -19.60 9.65
N ASP A 91 1.19 -20.83 9.79
CA ASP A 91 2.33 -21.35 9.03
C ASP A 91 1.80 -22.01 7.74
N ARG A 92 2.33 -21.57 6.59
CA ARG A 92 1.88 -22.01 5.26
C ARG A 92 2.84 -23.01 4.61
N GLY A 93 3.91 -23.41 5.30
CA GLY A 93 5.01 -24.16 4.68
C GLY A 93 5.80 -23.31 3.70
N GLY A 94 6.92 -23.84 3.21
CA GLY A 94 7.80 -23.09 2.29
C GLY A 94 8.40 -21.81 2.91
N GLY A 95 8.49 -21.73 4.23
CA GLY A 95 9.06 -20.58 4.93
C GLY A 95 8.18 -19.32 4.92
N GLN A 96 6.85 -19.47 4.79
CA GLN A 96 5.90 -18.36 4.95
C GLN A 96 5.14 -18.43 6.27
N ARG A 97 5.05 -17.27 6.93
CA ARG A 97 4.14 -17.06 8.06
C ARG A 97 3.24 -15.88 7.78
N VAL A 98 1.97 -16.01 8.17
CA VAL A 98 0.97 -14.96 8.00
C VAL A 98 0.42 -14.61 9.36
N ILE A 99 0.42 -13.32 9.67
CA ILE A 99 -0.19 -12.79 10.89
C ILE A 99 -1.35 -11.90 10.44
N LYS A 100 -2.55 -12.17 10.96
CA LYS A 100 -3.77 -11.44 10.62
C LYS A 100 -4.39 -10.85 11.88
N MET A 101 -4.99 -9.69 11.74
CA MET A 101 -5.77 -9.06 12.81
C MET A 101 -6.89 -8.23 12.18
N SER A 102 -8.04 -8.21 12.84
CA SER A 102 -9.18 -7.36 12.49
C SER A 102 -9.47 -6.37 13.60
N LEU A 103 -9.68 -5.10 13.27
CA LEU A 103 -10.03 -4.03 14.20
C LEU A 103 -11.22 -3.21 13.70
N GLY A 104 -11.97 -2.63 14.64
CA GLY A 104 -13.17 -1.85 14.36
C GLY A 104 -14.45 -2.69 14.29
N THR A 105 -15.55 -2.06 13.88
CA THR A 105 -16.85 -2.73 13.80
C THR A 105 -16.88 -3.67 12.60
N ALA A 106 -17.30 -4.92 12.81
CA ALA A 106 -17.51 -5.88 11.72
C ALA A 106 -18.48 -5.29 10.69
N SER A 107 -18.02 -5.13 9.46
CA SER A 107 -18.71 -4.38 8.41
C SER A 107 -18.42 -4.98 7.04
N GLU A 108 -19.33 -4.78 6.10
CA GLU A 108 -19.09 -5.07 4.68
C GLU A 108 -18.10 -4.07 4.05
N ASN A 109 -17.91 -2.91 4.67
CA ASN A 109 -16.92 -1.92 4.23
C ASN A 109 -15.58 -2.19 4.93
N LYS A 110 -14.63 -2.73 4.17
CA LYS A 110 -13.33 -3.15 4.70
C LYS A 110 -12.19 -2.38 4.07
N LEU A 111 -11.24 -1.96 4.89
CA LEU A 111 -9.91 -1.56 4.45
C LEU A 111 -8.95 -2.68 4.78
N LEU A 112 -8.47 -3.38 3.75
CA LEU A 112 -7.39 -4.34 3.93
C LEU A 112 -6.05 -3.67 3.70
N ILE A 113 -5.15 -3.84 4.66
CA ILE A 113 -3.77 -3.44 4.51
C ILE A 113 -2.91 -4.69 4.66
N THR A 114 -2.21 -5.04 3.58
CA THR A 114 -1.33 -6.19 3.51
C THR A 114 0.11 -5.71 3.44
N LEU A 115 0.93 -6.13 4.40
CA LEU A 115 2.37 -5.90 4.37
C LEU A 115 3.10 -7.19 4.00
N HIS A 116 3.87 -7.17 2.93
CA HIS A 116 4.83 -8.22 2.60
C HIS A 116 6.19 -7.86 3.22
N TYR A 117 6.49 -8.46 4.37
CA TYR A 117 7.73 -8.24 5.12
C TYR A 117 8.78 -9.25 4.71
N VAL A 118 9.83 -8.80 4.00
CA VAL A 118 10.96 -9.66 3.65
C VAL A 118 11.99 -9.64 4.78
N VAL A 119 12.26 -10.81 5.34
CA VAL A 119 13.28 -10.99 6.37
C VAL A 119 14.64 -11.23 5.71
N LEU A 120 15.61 -10.40 6.08
CA LEU A 120 17.01 -10.48 5.66
C LEU A 120 17.92 -10.66 6.88
N ASP A 121 19.22 -10.85 6.64
CA ASP A 121 20.26 -10.87 7.68
C ASP A 121 20.57 -9.48 8.27
N HIS A 122 20.03 -8.41 7.67
CA HIS A 122 20.15 -7.04 8.17
C HIS A 122 18.82 -6.29 8.06
N PRO A 123 18.56 -5.31 8.94
CA PRO A 123 17.32 -4.56 8.92
C PRO A 123 17.30 -3.58 7.74
N LEU A 124 16.20 -3.56 6.99
CA LEU A 124 15.94 -2.52 6.00
C LEU A 124 15.03 -1.44 6.59
N THR A 125 15.30 -0.18 6.22
CA THR A 125 14.54 0.97 6.72
C THR A 125 13.06 0.92 6.30
N GLU A 126 12.79 0.54 5.06
CA GLU A 126 11.42 0.53 4.50
C GLU A 126 10.47 -0.43 5.23
N PRO A 127 10.75 -1.74 5.35
CA PRO A 127 9.85 -2.64 6.07
C PRO A 127 9.78 -2.27 7.55
N LEU A 128 10.87 -1.85 8.19
CA LEU A 128 10.87 -1.43 9.60
C LEU A 128 9.91 -0.25 9.85
N THR A 129 10.01 0.81 9.05
CA THR A 129 9.17 2.01 9.20
C THR A 129 7.71 1.74 8.83
N ALA A 130 7.46 0.96 7.76
CA ALA A 130 6.11 0.53 7.39
C ALA A 130 5.46 -0.31 8.49
N THR A 131 6.16 -1.34 9.00
CA THR A 131 5.67 -2.18 10.10
C THR A 131 5.35 -1.35 11.33
N THR A 132 6.26 -0.46 11.74
CA THR A 132 6.06 0.36 12.94
C THR A 132 4.84 1.27 12.78
N ALA A 133 4.61 1.82 11.58
CA ALA A 133 3.42 2.63 11.29
C ALA A 133 2.13 1.83 11.33
N LEU A 134 2.13 0.58 10.87
CA LEU A 134 0.96 -0.29 10.94
C LEU A 134 0.67 -0.78 12.37
N LEU A 135 1.71 -1.04 13.17
CA LEU A 135 1.55 -1.37 14.59
C LEU A 135 0.97 -0.19 15.39
N GLU A 136 1.44 1.04 15.12
CA GLU A 136 0.89 2.24 15.76
C GLU A 136 -0.56 2.49 15.32
N LEU A 137 -0.85 2.37 14.02
CA LEU A 137 -2.22 2.46 13.49
C LEU A 137 -3.15 1.44 14.17
N ALA A 138 -2.71 0.19 14.27
CA ALA A 138 -3.42 -0.86 14.99
C ALA A 138 -3.66 -0.49 16.46
N SER A 139 -2.64 0.04 17.14
CA SER A 139 -2.73 0.43 18.54
C SER A 139 -3.73 1.57 18.78
N GLN A 140 -3.84 2.53 17.84
CA GLN A 140 -4.83 3.60 17.95
C GLN A 140 -6.24 3.07 17.75
N LEU A 141 -6.43 2.21 16.75
CA LEU A 141 -7.75 1.67 16.40
C LEU A 141 -8.26 0.62 17.39
N SER A 142 -7.39 -0.09 18.11
CA SER A 142 -7.81 -1.08 19.12
C SER A 142 -8.62 -0.46 20.26
N THR A 143 -8.45 0.83 20.52
CA THR A 143 -9.21 1.56 21.55
C THR A 143 -10.57 2.08 21.06
N LYS A 144 -10.86 1.95 19.75
CA LYS A 144 -12.06 2.49 19.11
C LYS A 144 -13.12 1.39 18.97
N LYS A 145 -14.34 1.68 19.43
CA LYS A 145 -15.46 0.72 19.38
C LYS A 145 -16.28 0.80 18.09
N GLU A 146 -16.35 1.99 17.49
CA GLU A 146 -17.15 2.26 16.29
C GLU A 146 -16.27 2.92 15.23
N THR A 147 -16.19 2.29 14.06
CA THR A 147 -15.44 2.77 12.90
C THR A 147 -16.29 2.60 11.64
N ALA A 148 -16.16 3.52 10.68
CA ALA A 148 -16.89 3.41 9.41
C ALA A 148 -16.41 2.25 8.53
N LEU A 149 -15.11 1.92 8.63
CA LEU A 149 -14.50 0.77 7.98
C LEU A 149 -14.02 -0.24 9.04
N GLN A 150 -14.09 -1.52 8.72
CA GLN A 150 -13.31 -2.52 9.44
C GLN A 150 -11.88 -2.51 8.88
N LEU A 151 -10.88 -2.37 9.74
CA LEU A 151 -9.48 -2.55 9.34
C LEU A 151 -9.13 -4.02 9.44
N GLU A 152 -8.64 -4.58 8.35
CA GLU A 152 -8.02 -5.90 8.34
C GLU A 152 -6.54 -5.76 7.99
N LEU A 153 -5.69 -6.03 8.96
CA LEU A 153 -4.24 -5.99 8.81
C LEU A 153 -3.71 -7.41 8.60
N SER A 154 -2.98 -7.62 7.51
CA SER A 154 -2.27 -8.89 7.24
C SER A 154 -0.79 -8.60 7.05
N ILE A 155 0.07 -9.30 7.80
CA ILE A 155 1.52 -9.25 7.60
C ILE A 155 1.98 -10.62 7.14
N PHE A 156 2.49 -10.69 5.91
CA PHE A 156 3.10 -11.88 5.34
C PHE A 156 4.61 -11.77 5.51
N LEU A 157 5.21 -12.72 6.24
CA LEU A 157 6.65 -12.82 6.35
C LEU A 157 7.17 -13.71 5.24
N HIS A 158 8.20 -13.21 4.56
CA HIS A 158 8.87 -13.89 3.46
C HIS A 158 10.35 -14.04 3.78
N ARG A 159 10.92 -15.18 3.40
CA ARG A 159 12.36 -15.29 3.22
C ARG A 159 12.74 -14.75 1.85
N ALA A 160 14.02 -14.41 1.68
CA ALA A 160 14.53 -13.85 0.42
C ALA A 160 14.72 -14.92 -0.66
N ASP A 161 15.00 -16.16 -0.27
CA ASP A 161 14.93 -17.33 -1.13
C ASP A 161 13.50 -17.49 -1.64
N ASP A 162 13.34 -17.56 -2.96
CA ASP A 162 12.06 -17.72 -3.66
C ASP A 162 11.02 -16.60 -3.40
N LEU A 163 11.48 -15.38 -3.11
CA LEU A 163 10.63 -14.23 -2.79
C LEU A 163 9.45 -14.03 -3.76
N LEU A 164 9.68 -14.16 -5.07
CA LEU A 164 8.63 -13.95 -6.06
C LEU A 164 7.48 -14.97 -5.92
N ASP A 165 7.82 -16.26 -5.91
CA ASP A 165 6.84 -17.34 -5.75
C ASP A 165 6.13 -17.20 -4.41
N SER A 166 6.88 -16.80 -3.38
CA SER A 166 6.37 -16.50 -2.06
C SER A 166 5.31 -15.37 -2.11
N LEU A 167 5.60 -14.23 -2.74
CA LEU A 167 4.66 -13.12 -2.88
C LEU A 167 3.39 -13.50 -3.66
N ILE A 168 3.55 -14.28 -4.74
CA ILE A 168 2.42 -14.77 -5.55
C ILE A 168 1.53 -15.71 -4.71
N ASN A 169 2.12 -16.67 -4.01
CA ASN A 169 1.38 -17.61 -3.16
C ASN A 169 0.65 -16.92 -2.01
N ALA A 170 1.29 -15.90 -1.40
CA ALA A 170 0.66 -15.09 -0.37
C ALA A 170 -0.54 -14.31 -0.89
N SER A 171 -0.42 -13.73 -2.10
CA SER A 171 -1.51 -13.01 -2.76
C SER A 171 -2.67 -13.95 -3.13
N LEU A 172 -2.37 -15.10 -3.72
CA LEU A 172 -3.35 -16.16 -4.01
C LEU A 172 -4.10 -16.56 -2.75
N TYR A 173 -3.37 -16.85 -1.67
CA TYR A 173 -3.98 -17.20 -0.40
C TYR A 173 -4.89 -16.11 0.14
N GLN A 174 -4.45 -14.85 0.12
CA GLN A 174 -5.28 -13.75 0.59
C GLN A 174 -6.58 -13.64 -0.22
N VAL A 175 -6.48 -13.78 -1.54
CA VAL A 175 -7.62 -13.75 -2.45
C VAL A 175 -8.59 -14.92 -2.22
N GLU A 176 -8.10 -16.13 -1.94
CA GLU A 176 -8.95 -17.28 -1.56
C GLU A 176 -9.73 -17.05 -0.26
N GLN A 177 -9.13 -16.32 0.69
CA GLN A 177 -9.81 -15.94 1.94
C GLN A 177 -10.84 -14.83 1.72
N MET A 178 -10.80 -14.17 0.56
CA MET A 178 -11.67 -13.05 0.21
C MET A 178 -12.91 -13.45 -0.59
N GLU A 179 -13.18 -14.73 -0.81
CA GLU A 179 -14.35 -15.16 -1.61
C GLU A 179 -15.70 -14.66 -1.06
N GLN A 180 -15.75 -14.28 0.22
CA GLN A 180 -16.93 -13.70 0.87
C GLN A 180 -16.98 -12.16 0.84
N TYR A 181 -16.01 -11.50 0.22
CA TYR A 181 -15.83 -10.05 0.31
C TYR A 181 -16.58 -9.39 -0.84
N ASN A 182 -17.25 -8.27 -0.53
CA ASN A 182 -17.85 -7.47 -1.58
C ASN A 182 -16.77 -6.56 -2.21
N PRO A 183 -16.44 -6.76 -3.50
CA PRO A 183 -15.43 -5.96 -4.20
C PRO A 183 -15.83 -4.49 -4.36
N GLU A 184 -17.10 -4.14 -4.24
CA GLU A 184 -17.57 -2.76 -4.38
C GLU A 184 -17.29 -1.91 -3.14
N THR A 185 -17.17 -2.54 -1.97
CA THR A 185 -17.06 -1.88 -0.67
C THR A 185 -15.70 -2.09 0.00
N SER A 186 -14.93 -3.08 -0.46
CA SER A 186 -13.62 -3.41 0.07
C SER A 186 -12.52 -2.74 -0.72
N THR A 187 -11.51 -2.20 -0.05
CA THR A 187 -10.29 -1.68 -0.68
C THR A 187 -9.08 -2.39 -0.13
N ILE A 188 -8.20 -2.86 -1.02
CA ILE A 188 -7.01 -3.63 -0.64
C ILE A 188 -5.77 -2.77 -0.93
N LEU A 189 -4.95 -2.54 0.08
CA LEU A 189 -3.68 -1.84 0.00
C LEU A 189 -2.54 -2.81 0.25
N LEU A 190 -1.68 -3.02 -0.74
CA LEU A 190 -0.52 -3.87 -0.63
C LEU A 190 0.72 -2.99 -0.41
N LEU A 191 1.44 -3.20 0.68
CA LEU A 191 2.78 -2.67 0.90
C LEU A 191 3.78 -3.78 0.61
N MET A 192 4.65 -3.55 -0.35
CA MET A 192 5.77 -4.44 -0.67
C MET A 192 7.08 -3.65 -0.59
N PRO A 193 7.56 -3.32 0.62
CA PRO A 193 8.83 -2.64 0.82
C PRO A 193 9.98 -3.26 0.01
N GLY A 194 10.79 -2.44 -0.65
CA GLY A 194 11.95 -2.87 -1.42
C GLY A 194 11.64 -3.45 -2.81
N MET A 195 10.37 -3.60 -3.18
CA MET A 195 9.98 -4.04 -4.53
C MET A 195 9.76 -2.85 -5.47
N ASN A 196 10.46 -2.83 -6.59
CA ASN A 196 10.18 -1.85 -7.64
C ASN A 196 8.79 -2.12 -8.24
N THR A 197 8.00 -1.07 -8.38
CA THR A 197 6.61 -1.09 -8.89
C THR A 197 6.39 -1.94 -10.14
N PRO A 198 7.29 -1.94 -11.15
CA PRO A 198 7.15 -2.80 -12.31
C PRO A 198 6.94 -4.27 -11.91
N TYR A 199 7.74 -4.81 -11.00
CA TYR A 199 7.68 -6.23 -10.62
C TYR A 199 6.46 -6.57 -9.75
N ALA A 200 5.94 -5.61 -8.98
CA ALA A 200 4.75 -5.81 -8.16
C ALA A 200 3.46 -5.92 -9.00
N ALA A 201 3.40 -5.26 -10.16
CA ALA A 201 2.22 -5.24 -11.03
C ALA A 201 2.36 -6.08 -12.31
N TYR A 202 3.51 -6.06 -13.00
CA TYR A 202 3.77 -6.77 -14.25
C TYR A 202 5.26 -7.09 -14.39
N MET A 203 5.69 -8.35 -14.32
CA MET A 203 7.11 -8.62 -14.59
C MET A 203 7.42 -8.48 -16.09
N GLY A 204 8.38 -7.61 -16.44
CA GLY A 204 8.90 -7.47 -17.81
C GLY A 204 9.21 -6.03 -18.25
N GLY A 205 9.73 -5.86 -19.49
CA GLY A 205 10.14 -4.57 -20.06
C GLY A 205 8.99 -3.68 -20.57
N GLN A 206 7.74 -4.10 -20.42
CA GLN A 206 6.56 -3.42 -20.99
C GLN A 206 6.27 -2.05 -20.33
N TRP A 207 6.89 -1.76 -19.19
CA TRP A 207 6.74 -0.52 -18.42
C TRP A 207 7.48 0.70 -18.96
N ARG A 208 8.43 0.52 -19.88
CA ARG A 208 9.31 1.62 -20.31
C ARG A 208 8.53 2.84 -20.82
N TYR A 209 7.33 2.63 -21.36
CA TYR A 209 6.45 3.69 -21.85
C TYR A 209 5.72 4.45 -20.73
N LEU A 210 5.50 3.80 -19.57
CA LEU A 210 4.84 4.39 -18.40
C LEU A 210 5.82 5.12 -17.48
N ASN A 211 7.14 4.97 -17.69
CA ASN A 211 8.17 5.63 -16.87
C ASN A 211 7.97 7.14 -16.70
N LEU A 212 7.46 7.83 -17.73
CA LEU A 212 7.19 9.27 -17.69
C LEU A 212 6.01 9.65 -16.77
N LEU A 213 5.11 8.71 -16.52
CA LEU A 213 3.93 8.87 -15.67
C LEU A 213 4.14 8.26 -14.28
N MET A 214 5.30 7.64 -14.03
CA MET A 214 5.59 7.04 -12.74
C MET A 214 5.54 8.11 -11.65
N PRO A 215 4.83 7.85 -10.53
CA PRO A 215 4.90 8.67 -9.35
C PRO A 215 6.34 9.04 -8.99
N SER A 216 6.56 10.33 -8.73
CA SER A 216 7.86 10.82 -8.27
C SER A 216 8.14 10.32 -6.86
N SER A 217 9.41 10.03 -6.54
CA SER A 217 9.84 9.79 -5.16
C SER A 217 9.55 10.97 -4.22
N ARG A 218 9.32 12.17 -4.77
CA ARG A 218 8.93 13.36 -3.99
C ARG A 218 7.46 13.33 -3.50
N SER A 219 6.63 12.42 -3.99
CA SER A 219 5.27 12.27 -3.46
C SER A 219 5.31 11.61 -2.08
N GLU A 220 4.45 12.04 -1.15
CA GLU A 220 4.36 11.42 0.18
C GLU A 220 3.89 9.97 0.08
N LEU A 221 2.95 9.73 -0.84
CA LEU A 221 2.35 8.43 -1.11
C LEU A 221 2.25 8.23 -2.63
N ALA A 222 2.55 7.02 -3.09
CA ALA A 222 2.30 6.60 -4.46
C ALA A 222 1.39 5.37 -4.47
N LEU A 223 0.29 5.45 -5.24
CA LEU A 223 -0.71 4.38 -5.36
C LEU A 223 -0.77 3.85 -6.79
N TYR A 224 -0.76 2.53 -6.94
CA TYR A 224 -0.81 1.89 -8.25
C TYR A 224 -1.94 0.88 -8.30
N GLY A 225 -2.87 1.03 -9.25
CA GLY A 225 -4.01 0.14 -9.42
C GLY A 225 -4.24 -0.23 -10.88
N ARG A 226 -5.27 -1.02 -11.17
CA ARG A 226 -5.71 -1.23 -12.56
C ARG A 226 -6.55 -0.06 -13.07
N LEU A 227 -6.67 0.01 -14.40
CA LEU A 227 -7.50 1.01 -15.08
C LEU A 227 -8.99 0.94 -14.69
N ASP A 228 -9.50 -0.26 -14.42
CA ASP A 228 -10.92 -0.44 -14.07
C ASP A 228 -11.25 0.09 -12.66
N ASP A 229 -10.25 0.20 -11.78
CA ASP A 229 -10.42 0.66 -10.40
C ASP A 229 -10.17 2.17 -10.23
N THR A 230 -10.08 2.92 -11.33
CA THR A 230 -9.83 4.38 -11.33
C THR A 230 -10.78 5.17 -10.42
N LYS A 231 -12.04 4.77 -10.34
CA LYS A 231 -13.04 5.40 -9.45
C LYS A 231 -12.68 5.19 -7.98
N SER A 232 -12.41 3.95 -7.58
CA SER A 232 -12.04 3.59 -6.21
C SER A 232 -10.71 4.22 -5.81
N LEU A 233 -9.72 4.21 -6.72
CA LEU A 233 -8.42 4.86 -6.53
C LEU A 233 -8.58 6.37 -6.30
N ARG A 234 -9.39 7.03 -7.14
CA ARG A 234 -9.67 8.47 -6.97
C ARG A 234 -10.38 8.78 -5.65
N LYS A 235 -11.31 7.91 -5.23
CA LYS A 235 -12.04 8.03 -3.97
C LYS A 235 -11.08 7.96 -2.78
N LEU A 236 -10.24 6.93 -2.74
CA LEU A 236 -9.18 6.74 -1.74
C LEU A 236 -8.23 7.94 -1.68
N LYS A 237 -7.71 8.41 -2.83
CA LYS A 237 -6.84 9.59 -2.88
C LYS A 237 -7.50 10.83 -2.30
N LYS A 238 -8.77 11.08 -2.65
CA LYS A 238 -9.52 12.23 -2.15
C LYS A 238 -9.70 12.14 -0.64
N ALA A 239 -10.07 10.97 -0.12
CA ALA A 239 -10.24 10.75 1.31
C ALA A 239 -8.92 10.98 2.05
N LEU A 240 -7.82 10.35 1.63
CA LEU A 240 -6.49 10.55 2.23
C LEU A 240 -6.00 12.00 2.17
N ASN A 241 -6.29 12.71 1.07
CA ASN A 241 -5.92 14.12 0.96
C ASN A 241 -6.72 15.02 1.90
N GLN A 242 -8.01 14.73 2.09
CA GLN A 242 -8.85 15.39 3.09
C GLN A 242 -8.34 15.15 4.51
N GLN A 243 -7.64 14.03 4.76
CA GLN A 243 -7.01 13.73 6.04
C GLN A 243 -5.55 14.25 6.17
N GLY A 244 -5.11 15.13 5.27
CA GLY A 244 -3.85 15.86 5.41
C GLY A 244 -2.63 15.24 4.70
N LEU A 245 -2.81 14.22 3.86
CA LEU A 245 -1.78 13.76 2.92
C LEU A 245 -1.85 14.59 1.63
N ASN A 246 -0.95 15.58 1.52
CA ASN A 246 -1.05 16.63 0.53
C ASN A 246 -0.45 16.23 -0.84
N SER A 247 0.48 15.27 -0.86
CA SER A 247 1.20 14.86 -2.07
C SER A 247 0.99 13.37 -2.37
N ILE A 248 -0.20 13.01 -2.86
CA ILE A 248 -0.52 11.64 -3.25
C ILE A 248 -0.49 11.52 -4.78
N ALA A 249 0.50 10.80 -5.29
CA ALA A 249 0.58 10.44 -6.70
C ALA A 249 -0.10 9.09 -6.95
N SER A 250 -0.60 8.88 -8.16
CA SER A 250 -1.11 7.57 -8.55
C SER A 250 -0.92 7.28 -10.03
N LEU A 251 -0.94 5.99 -10.35
CA LEU A 251 -0.92 5.50 -11.71
C LEU A 251 -1.87 4.30 -11.85
N SER A 252 -2.83 4.41 -12.74
CA SER A 252 -3.65 3.29 -13.19
C SER A 252 -2.95 2.57 -14.34
N ILE A 253 -2.80 1.28 -14.19
CA ILE A 253 -2.03 0.42 -15.07
C ILE A 253 -3.01 -0.33 -15.98
N PRO A 254 -2.76 -0.41 -17.30
CA PRO A 254 -3.56 -1.21 -18.20
C PRO A 254 -3.29 -2.70 -17.97
N VAL A 255 -4.33 -3.49 -17.67
CA VAL A 255 -4.13 -4.83 -17.09
C VAL A 255 -4.31 -6.05 -17.98
N HIS A 256 -4.59 -5.84 -19.26
CA HIS A 256 -4.86 -6.90 -20.24
C HIS A 256 -3.80 -7.00 -21.34
N LEU A 257 -2.53 -6.81 -20.98
CA LEU A 257 -1.44 -7.01 -21.94
C LEU A 257 -1.15 -8.52 -22.10
N PRO A 258 -1.17 -9.06 -23.33
CA PRO A 258 -0.83 -10.45 -23.56
C PRO A 258 0.65 -10.72 -23.24
N GLY A 259 0.95 -11.94 -22.76
CA GLY A 259 2.32 -12.37 -22.44
C GLY A 259 2.88 -11.80 -21.13
N VAL A 260 2.03 -11.27 -20.27
CA VAL A 260 2.40 -10.81 -18.93
C VAL A 260 2.60 -11.99 -17.99
N GLN A 261 3.73 -11.99 -17.30
CA GLN A 261 4.04 -12.97 -16.26
C GLN A 261 3.19 -12.75 -15.00
N PRO A 262 2.97 -13.80 -14.19
CA PRO A 262 2.31 -13.67 -12.89
C PRO A 262 2.93 -12.57 -12.02
N SER A 263 2.09 -11.81 -11.32
CA SER A 263 2.50 -10.82 -10.33
C SER A 263 1.58 -10.90 -9.11
N PRO A 264 2.02 -10.40 -7.93
CA PRO A 264 1.19 -10.34 -6.73
C PRO A 264 -0.15 -9.62 -6.97
N LEU A 265 -0.12 -8.41 -7.56
CA LEU A 265 -1.33 -7.63 -7.83
C LEU A 265 -2.28 -8.30 -8.83
N LYS A 266 -1.74 -9.02 -9.82
CA LYS A 266 -2.55 -9.70 -10.83
C LYS A 266 -3.51 -10.73 -10.22
N GLN A 267 -3.12 -11.38 -9.12
CA GLN A 267 -4.00 -12.35 -8.44
C GLN A 267 -5.31 -11.73 -7.95
N TYR A 268 -5.25 -10.49 -7.45
CA TYR A 268 -6.43 -9.74 -7.02
C TYR A 268 -7.26 -9.28 -8.21
N TRP A 269 -6.61 -8.71 -9.23
CA TRP A 269 -7.28 -8.16 -10.41
C TRP A 269 -8.00 -9.24 -11.23
N ASP A 270 -7.42 -10.43 -11.35
CA ASP A 270 -8.04 -11.56 -12.06
C ASP A 270 -9.32 -12.06 -11.36
N ARG A 271 -9.48 -11.79 -10.06
CA ARG A 271 -10.72 -12.05 -9.30
C ARG A 271 -11.65 -10.84 -9.18
N GLY A 272 -11.36 -9.75 -9.89
CA GLY A 272 -12.20 -8.56 -9.86
C GLY A 272 -12.01 -7.66 -8.63
N LEU A 273 -11.06 -7.96 -7.75
CA LEU A 273 -10.86 -7.22 -6.50
C LEU A 273 -10.06 -5.92 -6.73
N PRO A 274 -10.49 -4.78 -6.15
CA PRO A 274 -9.75 -3.53 -6.25
C PRO A 274 -8.55 -3.51 -5.30
N ALA A 275 -7.39 -3.89 -5.83
CA ALA A 275 -6.12 -3.88 -5.12
C ALA A 275 -5.17 -2.80 -5.63
N PHE A 276 -4.54 -2.11 -4.68
CA PHE A 276 -3.60 -1.03 -4.93
C PHE A 276 -2.26 -1.32 -4.27
N LEU A 277 -1.18 -1.29 -5.05
CA LEU A 277 0.15 -1.21 -4.45
C LEU A 277 0.35 0.19 -3.87
N MET A 278 0.77 0.25 -2.63
CA MET A 278 1.04 1.47 -1.89
C MET A 278 2.53 1.58 -1.57
N GLN A 279 3.15 2.65 -2.07
CA GLN A 279 4.52 3.03 -1.74
C GLN A 279 4.51 4.28 -0.86
N THR A 280 5.10 4.17 0.32
CA THR A 280 5.04 5.17 1.39
C THR A 280 6.34 5.99 1.45
N HIS A 281 6.67 6.75 0.42
CA HIS A 281 7.93 7.50 0.38
C HIS A 281 8.09 8.48 1.55
N MET A 282 6.99 8.98 2.13
CA MET A 282 7.04 9.82 3.34
C MET A 282 7.65 9.11 4.55
N LEU A 283 7.54 7.78 4.65
CA LEU A 283 8.15 6.99 5.72
C LEU A 283 9.63 6.71 5.46
N LEU A 284 10.07 6.86 4.20
CA LEU A 284 11.42 6.57 3.72
C LEU A 284 12.35 7.78 3.74
N HIS A 285 11.87 8.91 3.21
CA HIS A 285 12.72 10.09 2.98
C HIS A 285 13.03 10.86 4.25
N ASP A 286 12.15 10.76 5.24
CA ASP A 286 12.22 11.52 6.45
C ASP A 286 11.92 10.55 7.58
N GLN A 287 12.94 9.98 8.21
CA GLN A 287 12.78 9.19 9.44
C GLN A 287 12.28 10.07 10.61
N ASP A 288 11.85 11.31 10.34
CA ASP A 288 11.12 12.16 11.24
C ASP A 288 9.79 11.51 11.61
N TYR A 289 9.62 11.40 12.92
CA TYR A 289 8.39 11.05 13.59
C TYR A 289 7.17 11.82 13.06
N ARG A 290 7.34 13.08 12.62
CA ARG A 290 6.25 13.88 12.06
C ARG A 290 5.57 13.22 10.87
N GLN A 291 6.33 12.67 9.92
CA GLN A 291 5.74 12.03 8.73
C GLN A 291 5.05 10.71 9.10
N HIS A 292 5.69 9.93 9.97
CA HIS A 292 5.07 8.74 10.54
C HIS A 292 3.72 9.07 11.20
N ALA A 293 3.68 10.08 12.05
CA ALA A 293 2.47 10.53 12.72
C ALA A 293 1.37 10.98 11.71
N ARG A 294 1.75 11.68 10.64
CA ARG A 294 0.82 12.07 9.56
C ARG A 294 0.25 10.87 8.83
N PHE A 295 1.06 9.86 8.53
CA PHE A 295 0.61 8.61 7.91
C PHE A 295 -0.42 7.92 8.81
N VAL A 296 -0.06 7.66 10.07
CA VAL A 296 -0.93 6.97 11.04
C VAL A 296 -2.25 7.74 11.20
N LYS A 297 -2.18 9.06 11.38
CA LYS A 297 -3.37 9.91 11.53
C LYS A 297 -4.29 9.83 10.32
N ALA A 298 -3.73 9.93 9.11
CA ALA A 298 -4.53 9.92 7.90
C ALA A 298 -5.26 8.59 7.69
N PHE A 299 -4.58 7.47 7.96
CA PHE A 299 -5.18 6.14 7.87
C PHE A 299 -6.15 5.84 9.01
N ASN A 300 -5.87 6.29 10.23
CA ASN A 300 -6.81 6.19 11.34
C ASN A 300 -8.11 6.94 11.01
N ALA A 301 -8.00 8.20 10.60
CA ALA A 301 -9.17 8.99 10.19
C ALA A 301 -9.91 8.37 9.01
N LEU A 302 -9.20 7.79 8.03
CA LEU A 302 -9.82 7.06 6.93
C LEU A 302 -10.67 5.87 7.42
N VAL A 303 -10.17 5.10 8.39
CA VAL A 303 -10.91 3.98 8.99
C VAL A 303 -12.11 4.48 9.78
N GLU A 304 -11.96 5.57 10.54
CA GLU A 304 -13.03 6.16 11.34
C GLU A 304 -14.15 6.75 10.48
N THR A 305 -13.81 7.45 9.38
CA THR A 305 -14.80 8.20 8.58
C THR A 305 -15.21 7.54 7.27
N GLY A 306 -14.44 6.58 6.78
CA GLY A 306 -14.65 5.95 5.47
C GLY A 306 -14.21 6.80 4.29
N TYR A 307 -14.66 6.40 3.10
CA TYR A 307 -14.32 6.97 1.79
C TYR A 307 -15.40 7.91 1.23
#